data_AF-A0A7S2PJZ8-F1
#
_entry.id   AF-A0A7S2PJZ8-F1
#
_cell.length_a   1.000
_cell.length_b   1.000
_cell.length_c   1.000
_cell.angle_alpha   90.00
_cell.angle_beta   90.00
_cell.angle_gamma   90.00
#
_symmetry.space_group_name_H-M   'P 1'
#
loop_
_entity.id
_entity.type
_entity.pdbx_description
1 polymer ?
#
loop_
_entity_poly.entity_id
_entity_poly.type
_entity_poly.pdbx_seq_one_letter_code
_entity_poly.pdbx_strand_id
1 'polypeptide(L)'
;MRPQVLGGGEAQAIRGPLRPGPVEQSPPRPLSHASALPAAPRSAAADCRGGAGNAVVAMVLDDVCSQTSCKDNLVARYALDLSHDREGCLLVQQVLEQAQSDDTRLAIAESLRGHVWDVVRCPHANHVLQKIIVAVKPSECQFIIDEIAKRGAEALGKLARHKYAYRVLQRMLEQLHQWQMAPLIKRLAADSVALSMHRFGTFIVQHALEYGTEDQQNCIIAQLTTSIPTMSRNNDACMVLDKALVVSSGSSQATLTKAILDSDGSLVDMAHTRRGHVAVISLLQIVGRAALEEAARQLAAKEQSLRGSRFGRSVLNAASPQLGCQATASLPNHSQ
;
A
#
# COMPACT_ATOMS: atom_id res chain seq x y z
N MET A 1 61.63 7.74 -26.40
CA MET A 1 62.63 6.66 -26.46
C MET A 1 61.92 5.35 -26.76
N ARG A 2 62.14 4.77 -27.95
CA ARG A 2 62.01 3.32 -28.23
C ARG A 2 63.39 2.67 -27.95
N PRO A 3 63.47 1.37 -27.60
CA PRO A 3 63.56 0.27 -28.58
C PRO A 3 62.66 -0.95 -28.20
N GLN A 4 62.05 -1.75 -29.11
CA GLN A 4 62.58 -2.87 -29.95
C GLN A 4 63.45 -3.87 -29.16
N VAL A 5 63.23 -5.20 -29.16
CA VAL A 5 63.40 -6.25 -30.23
C VAL A 5 62.82 -7.58 -29.65
N LEU A 6 61.86 -8.30 -30.26
CA LEU A 6 61.90 -9.47 -31.17
C LEU A 6 62.75 -10.72 -30.80
N GLY A 7 62.13 -11.90 -30.92
CA GLY A 7 62.73 -13.25 -30.96
C GLY A 7 61.85 -14.25 -30.20
N GLY A 8 61.25 -15.31 -30.76
CA GLY A 8 61.61 -16.15 -31.91
C GLY A 8 62.33 -17.40 -31.42
N GLY A 9 61.61 -18.50 -31.18
CA GLY A 9 62.20 -19.78 -30.76
C GLY A 9 61.18 -20.92 -30.72
N GLU A 10 61.33 -21.87 -31.64
CA GLU A 10 60.50 -23.05 -31.87
C GLU A 10 60.79 -24.22 -30.90
N ALA A 11 59.81 -25.14 -30.89
CA ALA A 11 59.89 -26.59 -30.64
C ALA A 11 60.09 -27.11 -29.21
N GLN A 12 59.08 -27.85 -28.71
CA GLN A 12 59.13 -29.32 -28.72
C GLN A 12 57.82 -29.94 -28.21
N ALA A 13 57.30 -30.87 -29.01
CA ALA A 13 56.15 -31.69 -28.72
C ALA A 13 56.49 -32.75 -27.66
N ILE A 14 55.73 -32.77 -26.57
CA ILE A 14 55.69 -33.91 -25.65
C ILE A 14 54.27 -34.47 -25.67
N ARG A 15 54.13 -35.64 -26.30
CA ARG A 15 52.90 -36.43 -26.35
C ARG A 15 52.55 -36.93 -24.94
N GLY A 16 51.55 -36.33 -24.31
CA GLY A 16 50.85 -36.91 -23.17
C GLY A 16 49.89 -38.03 -23.60
N PRO A 17 49.62 -39.03 -22.74
CA PRO A 17 48.80 -40.18 -23.08
C PRO A 17 47.33 -39.79 -23.33
N LEU A 18 46.76 -40.42 -24.36
CA LEU A 18 45.36 -40.29 -24.80
C LEU A 18 44.39 -40.53 -23.64
N ARG A 19 43.56 -39.53 -23.32
CA ARG A 19 42.37 -39.71 -22.48
C ARG A 19 41.38 -40.64 -23.21
N PRO A 20 40.74 -41.59 -22.52
CA PRO A 20 39.64 -42.36 -23.10
C PRO A 20 38.47 -41.41 -23.41
N GLY A 21 37.94 -41.51 -24.63
CA GLY A 21 36.78 -40.74 -25.09
C GLY A 21 35.52 -41.06 -24.29
N PRO A 22 34.51 -40.18 -24.33
CA PRO A 22 33.26 -40.40 -23.60
C PRO A 22 32.53 -41.63 -24.17
N VAL A 23 32.13 -42.51 -23.25
CA VAL A 23 31.25 -43.65 -23.55
C VAL A 23 29.90 -43.09 -23.98
N GLU A 24 29.54 -43.36 -25.24
CA GLU A 24 28.27 -42.98 -25.84
C GLU A 24 27.14 -43.81 -25.19
N GLN A 25 26.54 -43.26 -24.13
CA GLN A 25 25.35 -43.85 -23.52
C GLN A 25 24.16 -43.58 -24.44
N SER A 26 23.63 -44.65 -25.03
CA SER A 26 22.39 -44.62 -25.80
C SER A 26 21.24 -44.06 -24.93
N PRO A 27 20.33 -43.23 -25.49
CA PRO A 27 19.23 -42.68 -24.72
C PRO A 27 18.26 -43.79 -24.28
N PRO A 28 17.72 -43.75 -23.05
CA PRO A 28 16.69 -44.69 -22.65
C PRO A 28 15.42 -44.49 -23.50
N ARG A 29 14.83 -45.60 -23.96
CA ARG A 29 13.54 -45.60 -24.65
C ARG A 29 12.47 -44.94 -23.75
N PRO A 30 11.56 -44.12 -24.31
CA PRO A 30 10.51 -43.50 -23.51
C PRO A 30 9.57 -44.57 -22.97
N LEU A 31 9.38 -44.56 -21.65
CA LEU A 31 8.30 -45.26 -20.98
C LEU A 31 6.98 -44.63 -21.45
N SER A 32 6.32 -45.28 -22.39
CA SER A 32 4.91 -45.02 -22.72
C SER A 32 4.07 -45.45 -21.52
N HIS A 33 3.55 -44.48 -20.78
CA HIS A 33 2.27 -44.48 -20.03
C HIS A 33 2.31 -43.37 -18.96
N ALA A 34 2.28 -42.12 -19.42
CA ALA A 34 1.82 -41.00 -18.60
C ALA A 34 0.68 -40.34 -19.37
N SER A 35 -0.54 -40.43 -18.83
CA SER A 35 -1.70 -39.78 -19.40
C SER A 35 -1.43 -38.27 -19.44
N ALA A 36 -1.30 -37.71 -20.64
CA ALA A 36 -1.04 -36.29 -20.82
C ALA A 36 -2.30 -35.50 -20.43
N LEU A 37 -2.25 -34.82 -19.28
CA LEU A 37 -3.26 -33.83 -18.92
C LEU A 37 -3.14 -32.62 -19.87
N PRO A 38 -4.28 -32.03 -20.28
CA PRO A 38 -4.27 -30.95 -21.27
C PRO A 38 -3.52 -29.71 -20.73
N ALA A 39 -2.79 -29.06 -21.63
CA ALA A 39 -2.13 -27.78 -21.35
C ALA A 39 -3.18 -26.71 -21.02
N ALA A 40 -2.84 -25.83 -20.05
CA ALA A 40 -3.70 -24.73 -19.64
C ALA A 40 -4.03 -23.80 -20.84
N PRO A 41 -5.29 -23.37 -21.01
CA PRO A 41 -5.65 -22.46 -22.08
C PRO A 41 -5.05 -21.08 -21.82
N ARG A 42 -4.60 -20.41 -22.90
CA ARG A 42 -4.11 -19.04 -22.84
C ARG A 42 -5.26 -18.09 -22.49
N SER A 43 -5.17 -17.45 -21.32
CA SER A 43 -6.14 -16.49 -20.80
C SER A 43 -6.29 -15.29 -21.73
N ALA A 44 -7.48 -15.15 -22.33
CA ALA A 44 -7.95 -13.93 -22.94
C ALA A 44 -8.73 -13.14 -21.88
N ALA A 45 -8.27 -11.93 -21.59
CA ALA A 45 -8.95 -11.01 -20.70
C ALA A 45 -10.37 -10.70 -21.19
N ALA A 46 -11.38 -11.06 -20.39
CA ALA A 46 -12.73 -10.52 -20.49
C ALA A 46 -13.49 -10.77 -19.19
N ASP A 47 -14.09 -9.70 -18.66
CA ASP A 47 -15.15 -9.64 -17.65
C ASP A 47 -15.23 -10.76 -16.59
N CYS A 48 -15.22 -10.36 -15.31
CA CYS A 48 -15.59 -11.20 -14.16
C CYS A 48 -17.09 -11.60 -14.15
N ARG A 49 -17.67 -11.94 -15.31
CA ARG A 49 -18.95 -12.62 -15.43
C ARG A 49 -18.67 -14.04 -15.85
N GLY A 50 -19.02 -14.97 -14.96
CA GLY A 50 -18.89 -16.40 -15.16
C GLY A 50 -19.48 -16.84 -16.51
N GLY A 51 -18.62 -17.44 -17.33
CA GLY A 51 -18.98 -18.03 -18.59
C GLY A 51 -17.72 -18.49 -19.30
N ALA A 52 -17.52 -19.81 -19.37
CA ALA A 52 -16.43 -20.54 -20.03
C ALA A 52 -15.09 -20.76 -19.27
N GLY A 53 -14.84 -20.13 -18.12
CA GLY A 53 -13.64 -20.42 -17.29
C GLY A 53 -13.78 -21.59 -16.29
N ASN A 54 -14.94 -22.24 -16.22
CA ASN A 54 -15.36 -22.93 -14.99
C ASN A 54 -15.15 -24.45 -14.95
N ALA A 55 -14.67 -25.09 -16.02
CA ALA A 55 -14.48 -26.55 -16.01
C ALA A 55 -13.28 -26.97 -15.15
N VAL A 56 -12.18 -26.20 -15.21
CA VAL A 56 -10.98 -26.48 -14.41
C VAL A 56 -11.23 -26.18 -12.94
N VAL A 57 -11.90 -25.06 -12.63
CA VAL A 57 -12.26 -24.70 -11.25
C VAL A 57 -13.20 -25.74 -10.65
N ALA A 58 -14.27 -26.14 -11.36
CA ALA A 58 -15.19 -27.18 -10.89
C ALA A 58 -14.48 -28.52 -10.67
N MET A 59 -13.64 -28.95 -11.63
CA MET A 59 -12.83 -30.17 -11.50
C MET A 59 -11.92 -30.12 -10.27
N VAL A 60 -11.21 -29.02 -10.06
CA VAL A 60 -10.32 -28.87 -8.90
C VAL A 60 -11.12 -28.86 -7.59
N LEU A 61 -12.27 -28.17 -7.54
CA LEU A 61 -13.11 -28.17 -6.36
C LEU A 61 -13.65 -29.59 -6.04
N ASP A 62 -14.07 -30.34 -7.05
CA ASP A 62 -14.56 -31.72 -6.91
C ASP A 62 -13.43 -32.69 -6.46
N ASP A 63 -12.23 -32.58 -7.06
CA ASP A 63 -11.07 -33.41 -6.72
C ASP A 63 -10.55 -33.10 -5.31
N VAL A 64 -10.53 -31.83 -4.92
CA VAL A 64 -10.09 -31.37 -3.59
C VAL A 64 -11.03 -31.85 -2.48
N CYS A 65 -12.32 -31.96 -2.76
CA CYS A 65 -13.27 -32.59 -1.84
C CYS A 65 -13.01 -34.10 -1.66
N SER A 66 -12.34 -34.73 -2.64
CA SER A 66 -12.16 -36.19 -2.72
C SER A 66 -10.78 -36.68 -2.24
N GLN A 67 -9.74 -35.85 -2.21
CA GLN A 67 -8.37 -36.24 -1.81
C GLN A 67 -7.68 -35.21 -0.91
N THR A 68 -7.08 -35.65 0.20
CA THR A 68 -6.41 -34.78 1.19
C THR A 68 -4.90 -34.58 0.97
N SER A 69 -4.21 -35.48 0.27
CA SER A 69 -2.72 -35.47 0.20
C SER A 69 -2.12 -34.69 -0.99
N CYS A 70 -2.88 -34.46 -2.07
CA CYS A 70 -2.41 -33.74 -3.28
C CYS A 70 -3.07 -32.37 -3.50
N LYS A 71 -3.96 -31.97 -2.59
CA LYS A 71 -4.78 -30.75 -2.65
C LYS A 71 -3.93 -29.50 -2.87
N ASP A 72 -2.85 -29.34 -2.11
CA ASP A 72 -2.00 -28.15 -2.15
C ASP A 72 -1.29 -27.98 -3.50
N ASN A 73 -0.79 -29.08 -4.07
CA ASN A 73 -0.12 -29.07 -5.38
C ASN A 73 -1.10 -28.70 -6.51
N LEU A 74 -2.33 -29.21 -6.44
CA LEU A 74 -3.36 -28.92 -7.43
C LEU A 74 -3.81 -27.46 -7.35
N VAL A 75 -4.03 -26.96 -6.12
CA VAL A 75 -4.38 -25.56 -5.87
C VAL A 75 -3.26 -24.62 -6.31
N ALA A 76 -1.99 -24.93 -6.01
CA ALA A 76 -0.85 -24.12 -6.45
C ALA A 76 -0.75 -24.07 -7.98
N ARG A 77 -0.97 -25.20 -8.67
CA ARG A 77 -0.90 -25.28 -10.14
C ARG A 77 -1.96 -24.42 -10.83
N TYR A 78 -3.17 -24.33 -10.26
CA TYR A 78 -4.30 -23.58 -10.83
C TYR A 78 -4.61 -22.29 -10.06
N ALA A 79 -3.68 -21.80 -9.25
CA ALA A 79 -3.94 -20.72 -8.31
C ALA A 79 -4.43 -19.43 -8.98
N LEU A 80 -3.92 -19.07 -10.17
CA LEU A 80 -4.37 -17.88 -10.90
C LEU A 80 -5.85 -17.97 -11.29
N ASP A 81 -6.28 -19.09 -11.88
CA ASP A 81 -7.67 -19.29 -12.31
C ASP A 81 -8.60 -19.37 -11.10
N LEU A 82 -8.22 -20.14 -10.08
CA LEU A 82 -8.96 -20.26 -8.83
C LEU A 82 -9.11 -18.90 -8.12
N SER A 83 -8.08 -18.06 -8.15
CA SER A 83 -8.12 -16.74 -7.51
C SER A 83 -9.17 -15.82 -8.11
N HIS A 84 -9.50 -15.97 -9.40
CA HIS A 84 -10.53 -15.18 -10.07
C HIS A 84 -11.94 -15.71 -9.84
N ASP A 85 -12.08 -16.92 -9.32
CA ASP A 85 -13.35 -17.52 -8.96
C ASP A 85 -13.79 -17.17 -7.51
N ARG A 86 -15.11 -17.15 -7.28
CA ARG A 86 -15.71 -16.81 -5.99
C ARG A 86 -15.36 -17.83 -4.90
N GLU A 87 -15.41 -19.12 -5.21
CA GLU A 87 -15.14 -20.20 -4.25
C GLU A 87 -13.66 -20.59 -4.31
N GLY A 88 -13.09 -20.64 -5.51
CA GLY A 88 -11.67 -20.91 -5.73
C GLY A 88 -10.75 -19.96 -4.94
N CYS A 89 -11.09 -18.67 -4.84
CA CYS A 89 -10.23 -17.73 -4.10
C CYS A 89 -10.22 -18.02 -2.59
N LEU A 90 -11.29 -18.59 -2.03
CA LEU A 90 -11.33 -19.01 -0.63
C LEU A 90 -10.43 -20.23 -0.42
N LEU A 91 -10.42 -21.14 -1.38
CA LEU A 91 -9.58 -22.32 -1.36
C LEU A 91 -8.09 -21.96 -1.41
N VAL A 92 -7.68 -21.07 -2.31
CA VAL A 92 -6.30 -20.60 -2.40
C VAL A 92 -5.87 -19.92 -1.10
N GLN A 93 -6.73 -19.10 -0.50
CA GLN A 93 -6.45 -18.46 0.80
C GLN A 93 -6.27 -19.48 1.94
N GLN A 94 -7.11 -20.52 1.99
CA GLN A 94 -6.98 -21.59 2.97
C GLN A 94 -5.65 -22.34 2.82
N VAL A 95 -5.26 -22.68 1.59
CA VAL A 95 -3.97 -23.35 1.33
C VAL A 95 -2.80 -22.44 1.72
N LEU A 96 -2.82 -21.15 1.37
CA LEU A 96 -1.78 -20.20 1.80
C LEU A 96 -1.61 -20.13 3.32
N GLU A 97 -2.72 -20.22 4.06
CA GLU A 97 -2.75 -20.15 5.53
C GLU A 97 -2.31 -21.46 6.20
N GLN A 98 -2.70 -22.61 5.64
CA GLN A 98 -2.46 -23.94 6.22
C GLN A 98 -1.17 -24.61 5.72
N ALA A 99 -0.60 -24.13 4.62
CA ALA A 99 0.60 -24.70 4.02
C ALA A 99 1.73 -24.83 5.05
N GLN A 100 2.27 -26.04 5.16
CA GLN A 100 3.40 -26.35 6.04
C GLN A 100 4.75 -26.00 5.39
N SER A 101 4.79 -25.87 4.06
CA SER A 101 5.99 -25.53 3.29
C SER A 101 5.90 -24.14 2.68
N ASP A 102 7.00 -23.40 2.75
CA ASP A 102 7.16 -22.14 2.03
C ASP A 102 7.09 -22.38 0.50
N ASP A 103 7.52 -23.54 -0.01
CA ASP A 103 7.51 -23.84 -1.44
C ASP A 103 6.10 -23.77 -2.04
N THR A 104 5.09 -24.26 -1.31
CA THR A 104 3.69 -24.18 -1.75
C THR A 104 3.23 -22.73 -1.82
N ARG A 105 3.58 -21.91 -0.82
CA ARG A 105 3.21 -20.49 -0.78
C ARG A 105 3.89 -19.72 -1.92
N LEU A 106 5.17 -20.04 -2.20
CA LEU A 106 5.93 -19.47 -3.28
C LEU A 106 5.39 -19.88 -4.65
N ALA A 107 5.02 -21.15 -4.83
CA ALA A 107 4.40 -21.62 -6.07
C ALA A 107 3.07 -20.88 -6.37
N ILE A 108 2.24 -20.67 -5.34
CA ILE A 108 1.02 -19.87 -5.46
C ILE A 108 1.37 -18.42 -5.84
N ALA A 109 2.32 -17.78 -5.14
CA ALA A 109 2.72 -16.41 -5.43
C ALA A 109 3.25 -16.25 -6.87
N GLU A 110 4.11 -17.18 -7.30
CA GLU A 110 4.72 -17.17 -8.63
C GLU A 110 3.68 -17.37 -9.74
N SER A 111 2.61 -18.13 -9.50
CA SER A 111 1.51 -18.29 -10.47
C SER A 111 0.79 -16.98 -10.79
N LEU A 112 0.88 -15.97 -9.91
CA LEU A 112 0.29 -14.64 -10.12
C LEU A 112 1.25 -13.65 -10.80
N ARG A 113 2.53 -14.01 -10.99
CA ARG A 113 3.51 -13.16 -11.66
C ARG A 113 3.11 -12.92 -13.11
N GLY A 114 3.21 -11.67 -13.54
CA GLY A 114 2.78 -11.17 -14.85
C GLY A 114 1.30 -10.76 -14.88
N HIS A 115 0.53 -11.07 -13.83
CA HIS A 115 -0.92 -10.86 -13.78
C HIS A 115 -1.35 -9.92 -12.64
N VAL A 116 -0.41 -9.26 -11.95
CA VAL A 116 -0.69 -8.48 -10.73
C VAL A 116 -1.76 -7.43 -10.97
N TRP A 117 -1.76 -6.79 -12.14
CA TRP A 117 -2.73 -5.75 -12.49
C TRP A 117 -4.16 -6.25 -12.62
N ASP A 118 -4.38 -7.47 -13.07
CA ASP A 118 -5.72 -8.03 -13.21
C ASP A 118 -6.19 -8.55 -11.85
N VAL A 119 -5.29 -9.23 -11.14
CA VAL A 119 -5.51 -9.75 -9.79
C VAL A 119 -5.91 -8.64 -8.81
N VAL A 120 -5.14 -7.54 -8.76
CA VAL A 120 -5.33 -6.45 -7.78
C VAL A 120 -6.68 -5.72 -7.96
N ARG A 121 -7.27 -5.78 -9.16
CA ARG A 121 -8.57 -5.15 -9.50
C ARG A 121 -9.73 -6.14 -9.45
N CYS A 122 -9.47 -7.43 -9.33
CA CYS A 122 -10.52 -8.45 -9.26
C CYS A 122 -11.23 -8.42 -7.88
N PRO A 123 -12.57 -8.55 -7.81
CA PRO A 123 -13.30 -8.66 -6.54
C PRO A 123 -12.91 -9.87 -5.69
N HIS A 124 -12.33 -10.91 -6.28
CA HIS A 124 -11.93 -12.15 -5.61
C HIS A 124 -10.41 -12.24 -5.46
N ALA A 125 -9.67 -12.12 -6.55
CA ALA A 125 -8.22 -12.34 -6.56
C ALA A 125 -7.42 -11.32 -5.72
N ASN A 126 -7.98 -10.13 -5.46
CA ASN A 126 -7.35 -9.15 -4.56
C ASN A 126 -7.14 -9.71 -3.13
N HIS A 127 -8.00 -10.62 -2.68
CA HIS A 127 -7.89 -11.24 -1.36
C HIS A 127 -6.73 -12.24 -1.30
N VAL A 128 -6.54 -13.00 -2.39
CA VAL A 128 -5.39 -13.91 -2.53
C VAL A 128 -4.09 -13.12 -2.53
N LEU A 129 -4.01 -12.03 -3.28
CA LEU A 129 -2.81 -11.18 -3.31
C LEU A 129 -2.49 -10.57 -1.94
N GLN A 130 -3.50 -10.11 -1.20
CA GLN A 130 -3.32 -9.66 0.19
C GLN A 130 -2.82 -10.77 1.11
N LYS A 131 -3.30 -12.01 0.93
CA LYS A 131 -2.86 -13.16 1.73
C LYS A 131 -1.42 -13.54 1.39
N ILE A 132 -1.02 -13.50 0.11
CA ILE A 132 0.37 -13.68 -0.33
C ILE A 132 1.29 -12.69 0.38
N ILE A 133 0.95 -11.40 0.39
CA ILE A 133 1.78 -10.35 1.03
C ILE A 133 2.00 -10.61 2.53
N VAL A 134 1.09 -11.32 3.21
CA VAL A 134 1.25 -11.71 4.62
C VAL A 134 1.99 -13.03 4.78
N ALA A 135 1.66 -14.02 3.96
CA ALA A 135 2.10 -15.40 4.14
C ALA A 135 3.48 -15.67 3.52
N VAL A 136 3.92 -14.84 2.59
CA VAL A 136 5.18 -14.99 1.85
C VAL A 136 6.19 -13.94 2.31
N LYS A 137 7.47 -14.32 2.36
CA LYS A 137 8.56 -13.42 2.77
C LYS A 137 8.56 -12.15 1.90
N PRO A 138 8.79 -10.96 2.49
CA PRO A 138 8.76 -9.70 1.73
C PRO A 138 9.69 -9.67 0.51
N SER A 139 10.86 -10.32 0.59
CA SER A 139 11.82 -10.43 -0.53
C SER A 139 11.22 -11.08 -1.77
N GLU A 140 10.35 -12.07 -1.60
CA GLU A 140 9.72 -12.83 -2.68
C GLU A 140 8.51 -12.08 -3.28
N CYS A 141 8.00 -11.08 -2.58
CA CYS A 141 6.91 -10.22 -3.05
C CYS A 141 7.37 -9.07 -3.97
N GLN A 142 8.66 -8.97 -4.31
CA GLN A 142 9.20 -7.86 -5.10
C GLN A 142 8.53 -7.70 -6.46
N PHE A 143 8.11 -8.81 -7.09
CA PHE A 143 7.43 -8.79 -8.39
C PHE A 143 6.13 -7.98 -8.39
N ILE A 144 5.41 -7.97 -7.26
CA ILE A 144 4.17 -7.21 -7.09
C ILE A 144 4.47 -5.71 -7.23
N ILE A 145 5.54 -5.25 -6.60
CA ILE A 145 5.98 -3.86 -6.63
C ILE A 145 6.44 -3.49 -8.04
N ASP A 146 7.27 -4.34 -8.65
CA ASP A 146 7.85 -4.08 -9.97
C ASP A 146 6.77 -3.96 -11.04
N GLU A 147 5.78 -4.87 -11.04
CA GLU A 147 4.66 -4.83 -11.98
C GLU A 147 3.80 -3.59 -11.79
N ILE A 148 3.48 -3.20 -10.55
CA ILE A 148 2.73 -1.97 -10.26
C ILE A 148 3.54 -0.74 -10.70
N ALA A 149 4.83 -0.67 -10.37
CA ALA A 149 5.68 0.46 -10.69
C ALA A 149 5.85 0.66 -12.21
N LYS A 150 5.90 -0.44 -12.97
CA LYS A 150 6.12 -0.46 -14.42
C LYS A 150 5.08 0.33 -15.22
N ARG A 151 3.83 0.46 -14.75
CA ARG A 151 2.78 1.20 -15.47
C ARG A 151 2.74 2.71 -15.20
N GLY A 152 3.65 3.25 -14.39
CA GLY A 152 3.75 4.69 -14.19
C GLY A 152 2.92 5.24 -13.03
N ALA A 153 3.15 6.52 -12.70
CA ALA A 153 2.52 7.20 -11.57
C ALA A 153 1.00 7.38 -11.75
N GLU A 154 0.54 7.67 -12.97
CA GLU A 154 -0.89 7.84 -13.24
C GLU A 154 -1.67 6.54 -12.98
N ALA A 155 -1.13 5.40 -13.43
CA ALA A 155 -1.75 4.10 -13.20
C ALA A 155 -1.79 3.75 -11.70
N LEU A 156 -0.72 4.03 -10.96
CA LEU A 156 -0.69 3.88 -9.51
C LEU A 156 -1.73 4.77 -8.81
N GLY A 157 -1.89 6.03 -9.25
CA GLY A 157 -2.91 6.94 -8.74
C GLY A 157 -4.33 6.41 -8.97
N LYS A 158 -4.61 5.79 -10.13
CA LYS A 158 -5.89 5.10 -10.37
C LYS A 158 -6.06 3.89 -9.46
N LEU A 159 -5.00 3.14 -9.22
CA LEU A 159 -5.01 1.97 -8.35
C LEU A 159 -5.30 2.32 -6.88
N ALA A 160 -4.67 3.37 -6.35
CA ALA A 160 -4.93 3.91 -5.01
C ALA A 160 -6.38 4.39 -4.82
N ARG A 161 -7.09 4.70 -5.91
CA ARG A 161 -8.51 5.10 -5.91
C ARG A 161 -9.45 3.94 -6.22
N HIS A 162 -8.95 2.72 -6.44
CA HIS A 162 -9.79 1.58 -6.81
C HIS A 162 -10.32 0.81 -5.59
N LYS A 163 -11.62 0.48 -5.58
CA LYS A 163 -12.36 -0.12 -4.44
C LYS A 163 -11.80 -1.43 -3.86
N TYR A 164 -10.99 -2.17 -4.61
CA TYR A 164 -10.33 -3.40 -4.13
C TYR A 164 -8.83 -3.21 -3.99
N ALA A 165 -8.22 -2.46 -4.91
CA ALA A 165 -6.77 -2.40 -5.00
C ALA A 165 -6.15 -1.56 -3.89
N TYR A 166 -6.89 -0.58 -3.36
CA TYR A 166 -6.40 0.21 -2.24
C TYR A 166 -6.08 -0.68 -1.02
N ARG A 167 -6.85 -1.77 -0.79
CA ARG A 167 -6.58 -2.73 0.28
C ARG A 167 -5.26 -3.48 0.09
N VAL A 168 -4.95 -3.87 -1.15
CA VAL A 168 -3.67 -4.50 -1.48
C VAL A 168 -2.54 -3.50 -1.23
N LEU A 169 -2.67 -2.25 -1.68
CA LEU A 169 -1.66 -1.22 -1.45
C LEU A 169 -1.43 -0.92 0.04
N GLN A 170 -2.49 -0.88 0.86
CA GLN A 170 -2.35 -0.78 2.32
C GLN A 170 -1.55 -1.94 2.88
N ARG A 171 -1.91 -3.17 2.48
CA ARG A 171 -1.22 -4.38 2.93
C ARG A 171 0.25 -4.39 2.53
N MET A 172 0.58 -3.87 1.34
CA MET A 172 1.97 -3.69 0.92
C MET A 172 2.73 -2.70 1.81
N LEU A 173 2.11 -1.56 2.18
CA LEU A 173 2.72 -0.58 3.10
C LEU A 173 2.94 -1.14 4.50
N GLU A 174 2.04 -2.01 4.97
CA GLU A 174 2.09 -2.62 6.31
C GLU A 174 3.18 -3.70 6.44
N GLN A 175 3.44 -4.48 5.38
CA GLN A 175 4.18 -5.74 5.48
C GLN A 175 5.50 -5.77 4.71
N LEU A 176 5.62 -4.99 3.64
CA LEU A 176 6.82 -5.00 2.81
C LEU A 176 7.87 -4.04 3.36
N HIS A 177 9.14 -4.29 3.05
CA HIS A 177 10.22 -3.46 3.55
C HIS A 177 10.12 -2.03 2.99
N GLN A 178 10.51 -1.05 3.80
CA GLN A 178 10.46 0.36 3.41
C GLN A 178 11.25 0.65 2.13
N TRP A 179 12.39 0.00 1.92
CA TRP A 179 13.20 0.14 0.71
C TRP A 179 12.48 -0.38 -0.54
N GLN A 180 11.66 -1.43 -0.40
CA GLN A 180 10.85 -1.98 -1.48
C GLN A 180 9.70 -1.02 -1.85
N MET A 181 9.07 -0.42 -0.85
CA MET A 181 7.93 0.47 -1.03
C MET A 181 8.30 1.90 -1.43
N ALA A 182 9.56 2.32 -1.20
CA ALA A 182 10.03 3.67 -1.46
C ALA A 182 9.70 4.23 -2.87
N PRO A 183 9.83 3.47 -3.98
CA PRO A 183 9.48 3.96 -5.31
C PRO A 183 7.99 4.26 -5.48
N LEU A 184 7.11 3.48 -4.84
CA LEU A 184 5.66 3.68 -4.89
C LEU A 184 5.26 4.85 -3.98
N ILE A 185 5.79 4.90 -2.76
CA ILE A 185 5.49 5.99 -1.80
C ILE A 185 5.90 7.35 -2.39
N LYS A 186 7.07 7.45 -3.03
CA LYS A 186 7.51 8.68 -3.70
C LYS A 186 6.49 9.19 -4.74
N ARG A 187 5.88 8.28 -5.51
CA ARG A 187 4.86 8.62 -6.51
C ARG A 187 3.52 8.98 -5.87
N LEU A 188 3.13 8.26 -4.82
CA LEU A 188 1.91 8.55 -4.05
C LEU A 188 2.01 9.90 -3.33
N ALA A 189 3.19 10.28 -2.84
CA ALA A 189 3.43 11.56 -2.19
C ALA A 189 3.13 12.74 -3.12
N ALA A 190 3.50 12.64 -4.41
CA ALA A 190 3.23 13.67 -5.42
C ALA A 190 1.72 13.87 -5.71
N ASP A 191 0.89 12.85 -5.51
CA ASP A 191 -0.58 12.90 -5.70
C ASP A 191 -1.32 12.93 -4.34
N SER A 192 -0.61 13.15 -3.23
CA SER A 192 -1.13 12.97 -1.87
C SER A 192 -2.37 13.82 -1.59
N VAL A 193 -2.37 15.10 -1.97
CA VAL A 193 -3.50 16.01 -1.76
C VAL A 193 -4.78 15.47 -2.42
N ALA A 194 -4.70 15.07 -3.70
CA ALA A 194 -5.86 14.56 -4.41
C ALA A 194 -6.29 13.16 -3.92
N LEU A 195 -5.34 12.34 -3.47
CA LEU A 195 -5.65 11.07 -2.81
C LEU A 195 -6.34 11.28 -1.47
N SER A 196 -5.92 12.26 -0.65
CA SER A 196 -6.53 12.59 0.64
C SER A 196 -8.00 12.96 0.51
N MET A 197 -8.40 13.60 -0.59
CA MET A 197 -9.79 13.99 -0.86
C MET A 197 -10.64 12.87 -1.49
N HIS A 198 -10.08 11.68 -1.70
CA HIS A 198 -10.77 10.54 -2.29
C HIS A 198 -11.13 9.48 -1.25
N ARG A 199 -12.38 8.98 -1.28
CA ARG A 199 -12.93 7.99 -0.32
C ARG A 199 -12.10 6.72 -0.08
N PHE A 200 -11.27 6.30 -1.05
CA PHE A 200 -10.31 5.20 -0.89
C PHE A 200 -8.87 5.69 -0.77
N GLY A 201 -8.54 6.80 -1.42
CA GLY A 201 -7.17 7.32 -1.47
C GLY A 201 -6.73 7.84 -0.11
N THR A 202 -7.66 8.37 0.70
CA THR A 202 -7.40 8.85 2.06
C THR A 202 -6.73 7.77 2.93
N PHE A 203 -7.12 6.51 2.76
CA PHE A 203 -6.53 5.41 3.52
C PHE A 203 -5.09 5.12 3.10
N ILE A 204 -4.77 5.27 1.82
CA ILE A 204 -3.40 5.11 1.32
C ILE A 204 -2.48 6.18 1.90
N VAL A 205 -2.92 7.43 1.90
CA VAL A 205 -2.11 8.53 2.46
C VAL A 205 -1.94 8.35 3.97
N GLN A 206 -2.98 7.94 4.70
CA GLN A 206 -2.87 7.64 6.13
C GLN A 206 -1.87 6.50 6.40
N HIS A 207 -1.88 5.43 5.59
CA HIS A 207 -0.93 4.31 5.77
C HIS A 207 0.49 4.71 5.38
N ALA A 208 0.66 5.53 4.35
CA ALA A 208 1.97 6.08 4.00
C ALA A 208 2.52 6.99 5.11
N LEU A 209 1.66 7.74 5.79
CA LEU A 209 2.03 8.52 6.97
C LEU A 209 2.36 7.66 8.20
N GLU A 210 1.76 6.48 8.33
CA GLU A 210 1.92 5.60 9.49
C GLU A 210 3.13 4.65 9.36
N TYR A 211 3.37 4.11 8.17
CA TYR A 211 4.42 3.11 7.91
C TYR A 211 5.61 3.63 7.10
N GLY A 212 5.49 4.82 6.50
CA GLY A 212 6.57 5.45 5.74
C GLY A 212 7.70 5.93 6.65
N THR A 213 8.88 6.13 6.07
CA THR A 213 10.01 6.75 6.78
C THR A 213 9.71 8.21 7.10
N GLU A 214 10.45 8.79 8.05
CA GLU A 214 10.31 10.21 8.40
C GLU A 214 10.44 11.13 7.17
N ASP A 215 11.41 10.88 6.28
CA ASP A 215 11.56 11.64 5.02
C ASP A 215 10.33 11.54 4.10
N GLN A 216 9.72 10.35 4.02
CA GLN A 216 8.52 10.14 3.21
C GLN A 216 7.32 10.85 3.82
N GLN A 217 7.16 10.76 5.14
CA GLN A 217 6.13 11.47 5.89
C GLN A 217 6.28 12.99 5.70
N ASN A 218 7.50 13.51 5.84
CA ASN A 218 7.82 14.93 5.64
C ASN A 218 7.50 15.39 4.21
N CYS A 219 7.80 14.56 3.20
CA CYS A 219 7.44 14.84 1.82
C CYS A 219 5.93 14.94 1.62
N ILE A 220 5.16 14.00 2.20
CA ILE A 220 3.69 14.04 2.15
C ILE A 220 3.17 15.29 2.86
N ILE A 221 3.60 15.54 4.10
CA ILE A 221 3.16 16.69 4.90
C ILE A 221 3.42 18.00 4.17
N ALA A 222 4.61 18.15 3.55
CA ALA A 222 4.94 19.33 2.75
C ALA A 222 3.99 19.54 1.56
N GLN A 223 3.42 18.48 0.98
CA GLN A 223 2.38 18.63 -0.04
C GLN A 223 1.04 19.03 0.57
N LEU A 224 0.65 18.42 1.71
CA LEU A 224 -0.63 18.72 2.37
C LEU A 224 -0.73 20.20 2.78
N THR A 225 0.36 20.79 3.27
CA THR A 225 0.39 22.19 3.73
C THR A 225 0.11 23.20 2.62
N THR A 226 0.31 22.84 1.35
CA THR A 226 0.00 23.71 0.20
C THR A 226 -1.49 23.86 -0.07
N SER A 227 -2.33 22.98 0.48
CA SER A 227 -3.74 22.83 0.07
C SER A 227 -4.72 22.81 1.25
N ILE A 228 -4.31 23.35 2.41
CA ILE A 228 -5.12 23.42 3.63
C ILE A 228 -6.53 24.00 3.40
N PRO A 229 -6.74 25.13 2.69
CA PRO A 229 -8.09 25.68 2.50
C PRO A 229 -9.07 24.73 1.79
N THR A 230 -8.56 23.87 0.91
CA THR A 230 -9.38 22.90 0.17
C THR A 230 -9.61 21.65 1.02
N MET A 231 -8.58 21.20 1.73
CA MET A 231 -8.63 20.01 2.57
C MET A 231 -9.50 20.19 3.82
N SER A 232 -9.51 21.37 4.43
CA SER A 232 -10.22 21.68 5.68
C SER A 232 -11.74 21.42 5.61
N ARG A 233 -12.32 21.50 4.41
CA ARG A 233 -13.76 21.31 4.15
C ARG A 233 -14.11 19.89 3.73
N ASN A 234 -13.11 19.04 3.45
CA ASN A 234 -13.31 17.68 2.98
C ASN A 234 -13.12 16.67 4.13
N ASN A 235 -14.17 15.89 4.44
CA ASN A 235 -14.12 14.92 5.53
C ASN A 235 -13.01 13.87 5.37
N ASP A 236 -12.78 13.37 4.15
CA ASP A 236 -11.74 12.36 3.90
C ASP A 236 -10.34 12.96 4.05
N ALA A 237 -10.14 14.21 3.63
CA ALA A 237 -8.87 14.92 3.78
C ALA A 237 -8.60 15.28 5.25
N CYS A 238 -9.62 15.66 6.01
CA CYS A 238 -9.51 15.91 7.44
C CYS A 238 -9.01 14.69 8.24
N MET A 239 -9.27 13.46 7.80
CA MET A 239 -8.65 12.26 8.40
C MET A 239 -7.15 12.22 8.18
N VAL A 240 -6.71 12.63 7.00
CA VAL A 240 -5.29 12.67 6.67
C VAL A 240 -4.60 13.77 7.49
N LEU A 241 -5.23 14.93 7.64
CA LEU A 241 -4.71 16.01 8.48
C LEU A 241 -4.60 15.57 9.95
N ASP A 242 -5.64 14.92 10.49
CA ASP A 242 -5.62 14.33 11.84
C ASP A 242 -4.46 13.33 11.99
N LYS A 243 -4.37 12.35 11.08
CA LYS A 243 -3.30 11.36 11.09
C LYS A 243 -1.92 12.01 11.01
N ALA A 244 -1.74 12.98 10.11
CA ALA A 244 -0.49 13.70 9.94
C ALA A 244 -0.10 14.49 11.21
N LEU A 245 -1.05 15.15 11.87
CA LEU A 245 -0.83 15.84 13.14
C LEU A 245 -0.35 14.88 14.25
N VAL A 246 -0.97 13.69 14.33
CA VAL A 246 -0.68 12.70 15.38
C VAL A 246 0.63 11.94 15.14
N VAL A 247 0.94 11.56 13.90
CA VAL A 247 2.13 10.75 13.59
C VAL A 247 3.40 11.57 13.41
N SER A 248 3.28 12.83 12.99
CA SER A 248 4.45 13.70 12.84
C SER A 248 4.91 14.24 14.20
N SER A 249 6.22 14.55 14.27
CA SER A 249 6.82 15.17 15.45
C SER A 249 7.76 16.30 15.01
N GLY A 250 8.19 17.12 15.98
CA GLY A 250 9.17 18.17 15.74
C GLY A 250 8.73 19.21 14.70
N SER A 251 9.59 19.44 13.70
CA SER A 251 9.43 20.52 12.72
C SER A 251 8.24 20.31 11.77
N SER A 252 7.97 19.08 11.36
CA SER A 252 6.87 18.78 10.42
C SER A 252 5.50 18.99 11.05
N GLN A 253 5.32 18.58 12.31
CA GLN A 253 4.09 18.84 13.06
C GLN A 253 3.86 20.34 13.26
N ALA A 254 4.91 21.07 13.63
CA ALA A 254 4.86 22.51 13.79
C ALA A 254 4.51 23.22 12.46
N THR A 255 5.09 22.76 11.34
CA THR A 255 4.81 23.30 10.00
C THR A 255 3.37 23.06 9.59
N LEU A 256 2.84 21.85 9.81
CA LEU A 256 1.45 21.53 9.52
C LEU A 256 0.49 22.33 10.38
N THR A 257 0.75 22.40 11.69
CA THR A 257 -0.04 23.20 12.64
C THR A 257 -0.09 24.65 12.21
N LYS A 258 1.07 25.24 11.93
CA LYS A 258 1.18 26.61 11.47
C LYS A 258 0.40 26.82 10.17
N ALA A 259 0.52 25.93 9.20
CA ALA A 259 -0.24 26.03 7.95
C ALA A 259 -1.77 25.96 8.16
N ILE A 260 -2.25 25.17 9.13
CA ILE A 260 -3.67 25.12 9.50
C ILE A 260 -4.14 26.44 10.12
N LEU A 261 -3.34 27.02 11.01
CA LEU A 261 -3.69 28.26 11.73
C LEU A 261 -3.52 29.51 10.85
N ASP A 262 -2.50 29.58 10.01
CA ASP A 262 -2.26 30.71 9.11
C ASP A 262 -3.29 30.77 7.97
N SER A 263 -3.93 29.63 7.66
CA SER A 263 -4.95 29.53 6.62
C SER A 263 -6.31 30.00 7.14
N ASP A 264 -6.68 31.24 6.78
CA ASP A 264 -7.88 31.90 7.28
C ASP A 264 -9.15 31.01 7.16
N GLY A 265 -9.89 30.94 8.25
CA GLY A 265 -11.11 30.14 8.38
C GLY A 265 -10.91 28.61 8.36
N SER A 266 -9.72 28.07 8.08
CA SER A 266 -9.55 26.63 7.85
C SER A 266 -9.71 25.79 9.11
N LEU A 267 -9.20 26.26 10.25
CA LEU A 267 -9.43 25.60 11.54
C LEU A 267 -10.93 25.53 11.88
N VAL A 268 -11.66 26.62 11.62
CA VAL A 268 -13.10 26.72 11.87
C VAL A 268 -13.89 25.85 10.88
N ASP A 269 -13.51 25.82 9.61
CA ASP A 269 -14.08 24.93 8.60
C ASP A 269 -13.96 23.47 9.03
N MET A 270 -12.76 23.04 9.47
CA MET A 270 -12.53 21.69 10.00
C MET A 270 -13.45 21.38 11.17
N ALA A 271 -13.58 22.31 12.12
CA ALA A 271 -14.42 22.15 13.32
C ALA A 271 -15.92 21.96 13.01
N HIS A 272 -16.38 22.41 11.84
CA HIS A 272 -17.77 22.18 11.39
C HIS A 272 -17.98 20.82 10.72
N THR A 273 -16.93 20.06 10.42
CA THR A 273 -17.05 18.78 9.69
C THR A 273 -17.05 17.55 10.61
N ARG A 274 -17.62 16.44 10.11
CA ARG A 274 -17.73 15.17 10.84
C ARG A 274 -16.39 14.58 11.21
N ARG A 275 -15.34 14.77 10.40
CA ARG A 275 -14.01 14.22 10.68
C ARG A 275 -12.99 15.29 11.05
N GLY A 276 -13.14 16.53 10.58
CA GLY A 276 -12.24 17.63 10.92
C GLY A 276 -12.32 18.08 12.36
N HIS A 277 -13.46 17.96 13.03
CA HIS A 277 -13.54 18.31 14.45
C HIS A 277 -12.64 17.43 15.33
N VAL A 278 -12.44 16.16 14.95
CA VAL A 278 -11.47 15.27 15.62
C VAL A 278 -10.06 15.80 15.41
N ALA A 279 -9.71 16.15 14.17
CA ALA A 279 -8.41 16.74 13.83
C ALA A 279 -8.12 18.04 14.62
N VAL A 280 -9.13 18.88 14.80
CA VAL A 280 -9.03 20.10 15.62
C VAL A 280 -8.81 19.76 17.10
N ILE A 281 -9.53 18.78 17.63
CA ILE A 281 -9.33 18.33 19.03
C ILE A 281 -7.92 17.76 19.21
N SER A 282 -7.45 16.92 18.27
CA SER A 282 -6.08 16.41 18.26
C SER A 282 -5.06 17.55 18.24
N LEU A 283 -5.26 18.55 17.38
CA LEU A 283 -4.42 19.75 17.32
C LEU A 283 -4.35 20.44 18.70
N LEU A 284 -5.49 20.71 19.33
CA LEU A 284 -5.53 21.36 20.65
C LEU A 284 -4.81 20.57 21.76
N GLN A 285 -4.69 19.25 21.62
CA GLN A 285 -4.05 18.38 22.61
C GLN A 285 -2.52 18.27 22.44
N ILE A 286 -2.00 18.47 21.22
CA ILE A 286 -0.59 18.21 20.91
C ILE A 286 0.25 19.49 20.74
N VAL A 287 -0.38 20.62 20.43
CA VAL A 287 0.35 21.83 20.10
C VAL A 287 0.88 22.57 21.33
N GLY A 288 1.99 23.29 21.15
CA GLY A 288 2.54 24.17 22.18
C GLY A 288 1.65 25.39 22.46
N ARG A 289 1.93 26.07 23.58
CA ARG A 289 1.12 27.18 24.11
C ARG A 289 0.77 28.27 23.09
N ALA A 290 1.74 28.75 22.30
CA ALA A 290 1.49 29.83 21.34
C ALA A 290 0.49 29.44 20.24
N ALA A 291 0.63 28.23 19.67
CA ALA A 291 -0.30 27.72 18.68
C ALA A 291 -1.67 27.40 19.29
N LEU A 292 -1.70 26.96 20.56
CA LEU A 292 -2.93 26.73 21.30
C LEU A 292 -3.72 28.03 21.54
N GLU A 293 -3.05 29.10 21.94
CA GLU A 293 -3.64 30.43 22.13
C GLU A 293 -4.22 30.97 20.82
N GLU A 294 -3.51 30.81 19.72
CA GLU A 294 -3.97 31.21 18.38
C GLU A 294 -5.18 30.38 17.92
N ALA A 295 -5.14 29.06 18.09
CA ALA A 295 -6.27 28.19 17.80
C ALA A 295 -7.51 28.58 18.62
N ALA A 296 -7.35 28.80 19.93
CA ALA A 296 -8.41 29.24 20.82
C ALA A 296 -9.00 30.58 20.38
N ARG A 297 -8.16 31.56 20.01
CA ARG A 297 -8.59 32.87 19.50
C ARG A 297 -9.45 32.74 18.24
N GLN A 298 -9.04 31.91 17.28
CA GLN A 298 -9.82 31.69 16.04
C GLN A 298 -11.17 31.01 16.32
N LEU A 299 -11.19 30.01 17.21
CA LEU A 299 -12.42 29.32 17.60
C LEU A 299 -13.38 30.26 18.36
N ALA A 300 -12.87 31.07 19.29
CA ALA A 300 -13.65 32.07 20.03
C ALA A 300 -14.29 33.10 19.10
N ALA A 301 -13.52 33.60 18.11
CA ALA A 301 -14.02 34.57 17.14
C ALA A 301 -15.22 34.07 16.29
N LYS A 302 -15.42 32.74 16.24
CA LYS A 302 -16.53 32.09 15.52
C LYS A 302 -17.39 31.22 16.44
N GLU A 303 -17.39 31.48 17.75
CA GLU A 303 -18.08 30.66 18.75
C GLU A 303 -19.57 30.47 18.45
N GLN A 304 -20.27 31.55 18.11
CA GLN A 304 -21.72 31.49 17.83
C GLN A 304 -22.05 30.58 16.63
N SER A 305 -21.19 30.59 15.60
CA SER A 305 -21.32 29.68 14.45
C SER A 305 -21.09 28.23 14.90
N LEU A 306 -20.02 27.99 15.66
CA LEU A 306 -19.64 26.66 16.13
C LEU A 306 -20.69 26.03 17.05
N ARG A 307 -21.34 26.83 17.91
CA ARG A 307 -22.45 26.39 18.76
C ARG A 307 -23.64 25.84 17.96
N GLY A 308 -23.86 26.35 16.74
CA GLY A 308 -24.89 25.86 15.82
C GLY A 308 -24.62 24.47 15.26
N SER A 309 -23.38 23.98 15.31
CA SER A 309 -22.98 22.64 14.85
C SER A 309 -22.81 21.67 16.02
N ARG A 310 -23.20 20.40 15.85
CA ARG A 310 -22.88 19.35 16.85
C ARG A 310 -21.37 19.14 16.99
N PHE A 311 -20.63 19.28 15.89
CA PHE A 311 -19.18 19.09 15.85
C PHE A 311 -18.46 20.31 16.42
N GLY A 312 -18.94 21.52 16.08
CA GLY A 312 -18.42 22.76 16.65
C GLY A 312 -18.60 22.82 18.16
N ARG A 313 -19.76 22.39 18.69
CA ARG A 313 -19.95 22.22 20.15
C ARG A 313 -18.94 21.26 20.78
N SER A 314 -18.62 20.14 20.13
CA SER A 314 -17.59 19.21 20.63
C SER A 314 -16.21 19.88 20.70
N VAL A 315 -15.85 20.68 19.69
CA VAL A 315 -14.59 21.43 19.65
C VAL A 315 -14.56 22.50 20.74
N LEU A 316 -15.64 23.28 20.88
CA LEU A 316 -15.73 24.31 21.91
C LEU A 316 -15.59 23.69 23.31
N ASN A 317 -16.26 22.57 23.58
CA ASN A 317 -16.14 21.88 24.86
C ASN A 317 -14.71 21.40 25.14
N ALA A 318 -14.00 20.92 24.11
CA ALA A 318 -12.60 20.53 24.24
C ALA A 318 -11.66 21.74 24.42
N ALA A 319 -12.03 22.91 23.88
CA ALA A 319 -11.30 24.16 24.00
C ALA A 319 -11.65 24.97 25.27
N SER A 320 -12.71 24.62 26.01
CA SER A 320 -13.20 25.35 27.19
C SER A 320 -12.12 25.60 28.26
N PRO A 321 -11.28 24.63 28.64
CA PRO A 321 -10.19 24.87 29.60
C PRO A 321 -9.24 25.99 29.15
N GLN A 322 -9.04 26.15 27.85
CA GLN A 322 -8.12 27.11 27.25
C GLN A 322 -8.79 28.48 27.00
N LEU A 323 -10.07 28.48 26.63
CA LEU A 323 -10.87 29.69 26.40
C LEU A 323 -11.20 30.42 27.70
N GLY A 324 -11.44 29.68 28.80
CA GLY A 324 -11.74 30.25 30.12
C GLY A 324 -10.59 31.05 30.75
N CYS A 325 -9.34 30.75 30.38
CA CYS A 325 -8.17 31.51 30.85
C CYS A 325 -8.02 32.90 30.19
N GLN A 326 -8.69 33.19 29.08
CA GLN A 326 -8.63 34.50 28.42
C GLN A 326 -9.70 35.48 28.96
N ALA A 327 -10.84 34.98 29.46
CA ALA A 327 -11.91 35.83 29.98
C ALA A 327 -11.55 36.56 31.28
N THR A 328 -10.54 36.11 32.04
CA THR A 328 -10.07 36.76 33.26
C THR A 328 -8.96 37.79 33.03
N ALA A 329 -8.41 37.90 31.81
CA ALA A 329 -7.32 38.81 31.48
C ALA A 329 -7.78 40.16 30.87
N SER A 330 -9.10 40.41 30.78
CA SER A 330 -9.66 41.59 30.11
C SER A 330 -10.80 42.25 30.89
N LEU A 331 -10.66 42.38 32.21
CA LEU A 331 -11.43 43.38 32.94
C LEU A 331 -10.65 44.70 32.91
N PRO A 332 -11.11 45.75 32.19
CA PRO A 332 -10.55 47.07 32.36
C PRO A 332 -10.81 47.51 33.80
N ASN A 333 -9.73 47.82 34.51
CA ASN A 333 -9.75 48.42 35.82
C ASN A 333 -10.41 49.80 35.70
N HIS A 334 -11.73 49.84 35.86
CA HIS A 334 -12.48 51.08 35.98
C HIS A 334 -12.73 51.38 37.45
N SER A 335 -12.46 52.65 37.79
CA SER A 335 -12.86 53.37 39.00
C SER A 335 -12.03 53.01 40.24
N GLN A 336 -11.22 53.90 40.80
CA GLN A 336 -11.42 55.27 41.36
C GLN A 336 -11.14 55.17 42.86
#